data_AF-A0A7S1ZPV4-F1
#
_entry.id   AF-A0A7S1ZPV4-F1
#
_cell.length_a   1.000
_cell.length_b   1.000
_cell.length_c   1.000
_cell.angle_alpha   90.00
_cell.angle_beta   90.00
_cell.angle_gamma   90.00
#
_symmetry.space_group_name_H-M   'P 1'
#
loop_
_entity.id
_entity.type
_entity.pdbx_description
1 polymer ?
#
loop_
_entity_poly.entity_id
_entity_poly.type
_entity_poly.pdbx_seq_one_letter_code
_entity_poly.pdbx_strand_id
1 'polypeptide(L)'
;AMPCGHEYCRDCWRGFINNMLKEGTECLNYTCPRVGCNEKVTEEEVNKAAPNLLPTYRERQLKAFADASMYSRWCPGKGCNRVAVGNPHHSVSFKVVCGECDSSFCFKCGEE
;
A
#
# COMPACT_ATOMS: atom_id res chain seq x y z
N ALA A 1 -4.64 18.03 16.20
CA ALA A 1 -5.30 18.33 14.92
C ALA A 1 -4.47 17.87 13.71
N MET A 2 -5.15 17.54 12.60
CA MET A 2 -4.58 17.54 11.24
C MET A 2 -4.44 19.00 10.71
N PRO A 3 -3.75 19.26 9.59
CA PRO A 3 -3.68 20.59 8.97
C PRO A 3 -5.05 21.21 8.65
N CYS A 4 -6.06 20.39 8.36
CA CYS A 4 -7.44 20.83 8.16
C CYS A 4 -8.17 21.33 9.42
N GLY A 5 -7.51 21.31 10.59
CA GLY A 5 -8.05 21.81 11.86
C GLY A 5 -9.02 20.87 12.58
N HIS A 6 -9.41 19.75 11.98
CA HIS A 6 -10.29 18.78 12.62
C HIS A 6 -9.56 17.93 13.67
N GLU A 7 -10.23 17.67 14.77
CA GLU A 7 -9.69 16.97 15.93
C GLU A 7 -10.60 15.82 16.37
N TYR A 8 -9.95 14.73 16.75
CA TYR A 8 -10.58 13.54 17.28
C TYR A 8 -9.68 12.98 18.37
N CYS A 9 -10.25 12.25 19.33
CA CYS A 9 -9.44 11.59 20.34
C CYS A 9 -8.56 10.50 19.70
N ARG A 10 -7.48 10.13 20.41
CA ARG A 10 -6.52 9.14 19.92
C ARG A 10 -7.17 7.78 19.62
N ASP A 11 -8.13 7.36 20.43
CA ASP A 11 -8.83 6.08 20.24
C ASP A 11 -9.70 6.07 18.98
N CYS A 12 -10.41 7.16 18.68
CA CYS A 12 -11.16 7.30 17.43
C CYS A 12 -10.22 7.22 16.22
N TRP A 13 -9.09 7.93 16.25
CA TRP A 13 -8.09 7.86 15.18
C TRP A 13 -7.52 6.45 15.03
N ARG A 14 -7.18 5.79 16.13
CA ARG A 14 -6.66 4.42 16.10
C ARG A 14 -7.66 3.44 15.49
N GLY A 15 -8.94 3.54 15.89
CA GLY A 15 -10.01 2.70 15.32
C GLY A 15 -10.22 2.97 13.83
N PHE A 16 -10.20 4.24 13.43
CA PHE A 16 -10.30 4.65 12.03
C PHE A 16 -9.13 4.09 11.19
N ILE A 17 -7.88 4.28 11.62
CA ILE A 17 -6.69 3.78 10.92
C ILE A 17 -6.71 2.24 10.82
N ASN A 18 -7.11 1.55 11.90
CA ASN A 18 -7.19 0.10 11.91
C ASN A 18 -8.22 -0.44 10.90
N ASN A 19 -9.33 0.26 10.70
CA ASN A 19 -10.31 -0.11 9.67
C ASN A 19 -9.84 0.27 8.28
N MET A 20 -9.30 1.47 8.10
CA MET A 20 -8.72 1.97 6.85
C MET A 20 -7.69 0.99 6.27
N LEU A 21 -6.80 0.42 7.10
CA LEU A 21 -5.76 -0.51 6.64
C LEU A 21 -6.28 -1.88 6.17
N LYS A 22 -7.52 -2.24 6.49
CA LYS A 22 -8.13 -3.50 6.02
C LYS A 22 -8.50 -3.45 4.53
N GLU A 23 -8.63 -2.25 3.97
CA GLU A 23 -8.96 -2.02 2.55
C GLU A 23 -7.76 -2.23 1.60
N GLY A 24 -6.62 -2.71 2.10
CA GLY A 24 -5.43 -2.93 1.25
C GLY A 24 -4.80 -1.63 0.78
N THR A 25 -4.45 -1.53 -0.50
CA THR A 25 -3.83 -0.31 -1.09
C THR A 25 -4.81 0.87 -1.19
N GLU A 26 -6.11 0.60 -1.19
CA GLU A 26 -7.15 1.65 -1.20
C GLU A 26 -7.14 2.50 0.07
N CYS A 27 -6.47 2.03 1.14
CA CYS A 27 -6.26 2.79 2.36
C CYS A 27 -5.59 4.16 2.10
N LEU A 28 -4.77 4.27 1.06
CA LEU A 28 -4.05 5.50 0.70
C LEU A 28 -4.99 6.58 0.13
N ASN A 29 -6.21 6.20 -0.24
CA ASN A 29 -7.21 7.13 -0.72
C ASN A 29 -8.00 7.83 0.40
N TYR A 30 -7.88 7.35 1.64
CA TYR A 30 -8.63 7.87 2.78
C TYR A 30 -8.20 9.30 3.16
N THR A 31 -9.19 10.07 3.59
CA THR A 31 -9.05 11.45 4.04
C THR A 31 -9.53 11.60 5.47
N CYS A 32 -9.43 12.82 6.00
CA CYS A 32 -9.95 13.20 7.30
C CYS A 32 -11.40 12.68 7.48
N PRO A 33 -11.75 12.09 8.66
CA PRO A 33 -13.09 11.55 8.92
C PRO A 33 -14.24 12.56 8.83
N ARG A 34 -13.95 13.86 8.78
CA ARG A 34 -14.97 14.89 8.60
C ARG A 34 -15.54 14.82 7.19
N VAL A 35 -16.86 14.62 7.10
CA VAL A 35 -17.60 14.67 5.83
C VAL A 35 -17.27 15.96 5.06
N GLY A 36 -16.88 15.81 3.80
CA GLY A 36 -16.51 16.91 2.91
C GLY A 36 -15.07 17.40 3.06
N CYS A 37 -14.28 16.83 3.98
CA CYS A 37 -12.86 17.15 4.10
C CYS A 37 -12.01 16.22 3.23
N ASN A 38 -11.15 16.81 2.40
CA ASN A 38 -10.29 16.08 1.47
C ASN A 38 -8.82 15.98 1.92
N GLU A 39 -8.53 16.39 3.15
CA GLU A 39 -7.18 16.30 3.72
C GLU A 39 -6.75 14.85 3.84
N LYS A 40 -5.60 14.49 3.26
CA LYS A 40 -5.14 13.10 3.19
C LYS A 40 -4.55 12.66 4.51
N VAL A 41 -4.81 11.40 4.88
CA VAL A 41 -4.14 10.78 6.03
C VAL A 41 -2.69 10.47 5.62
N THR A 42 -1.71 10.90 6.41
CA THR A 42 -0.29 10.66 6.13
C THR A 42 0.34 9.71 7.16
N GLU A 43 1.61 9.37 6.96
CA GLU A 43 2.40 8.65 7.97
C GLU A 43 2.41 9.38 9.32
N GLU A 44 2.29 10.71 9.35
CA GLU A 44 2.32 11.50 10.57
C GLU A 44 1.11 11.19 11.47
N GLU A 45 -0.10 11.19 10.91
CA GLU A 45 -1.34 10.83 11.61
C GLU A 45 -1.29 9.38 12.08
N VAL A 46 -0.83 8.48 11.22
CA VAL A 46 -0.68 7.05 11.55
C VAL A 46 0.30 6.86 12.70
N ASN A 47 1.47 7.51 12.65
CA ASN A 47 2.49 7.40 13.70
C ASN A 47 2.02 7.99 15.03
N LYS A 48 1.31 9.13 15.00
CA LYS A 48 0.77 9.77 16.21
C LYS A 48 -0.31 8.91 16.88
N ALA A 49 -1.26 8.40 16.10
CA ALA A 49 -2.43 7.70 16.65
C ALA A 49 -2.20 6.20 16.86
N ALA A 50 -1.50 5.53 15.95
CA ALA A 50 -1.32 4.08 15.90
C ALA A 50 0.08 3.68 15.39
N PRO A 51 1.16 3.99 16.15
CA PRO A 51 2.54 3.74 15.71
C PRO A 51 2.82 2.26 15.40
N ASN A 52 2.12 1.33 16.08
CA ASN A 52 2.20 -0.10 15.82
C ASN A 52 1.65 -0.50 14.43
N LEU A 53 0.83 0.35 13.79
CA LEU A 53 0.27 0.12 12.46
C LEU A 53 1.07 0.80 11.34
N LEU A 54 2.01 1.68 11.68
CA LEU A 54 2.85 2.39 10.71
C LEU A 54 3.62 1.45 9.75
N PRO A 55 4.22 0.32 10.20
CA PRO A 55 4.88 -0.60 9.27
C PRO A 55 3.93 -1.17 8.21
N THR A 56 2.68 -1.47 8.60
CA THR A 56 1.66 -1.97 7.67
C THR A 56 1.27 -0.88 6.67
N TYR A 57 1.09 0.36 7.13
CA TYR A 57 0.79 1.49 6.24
C TYR A 57 1.89 1.71 5.20
N ARG A 58 3.16 1.66 5.60
CA ARG A 58 4.31 1.75 4.69
C ARG A 58 4.37 0.62 3.68
N GLU A 59 4.05 -0.60 4.10
CA GLU A 59 3.92 -1.73 3.19
C GLU A 59 2.83 -1.48 2.13
N ARG A 60 1.68 -0.88 2.51
CA ARG A 60 0.63 -0.50 1.55
C ARG A 60 1.10 0.58 0.58
N GLN A 61 1.84 1.59 1.05
CA GLN A 61 2.45 2.61 0.18
C GLN A 61 3.42 2.00 -0.83
N LEU A 62 4.31 1.11 -0.38
CA LEU A 62 5.25 0.43 -1.26
C LEU A 62 4.51 -0.44 -2.28
N LYS A 63 3.46 -1.14 -1.86
CA LYS A 63 2.61 -1.96 -2.74
C LYS A 63 2.01 -1.13 -3.88
N ALA A 64 1.29 -0.06 -3.52
CA ALA A 64 0.68 0.84 -4.49
C ALA A 64 1.72 1.48 -5.44
N PHE A 65 2.90 1.86 -4.92
CA PHE A 65 3.97 2.41 -5.74
C PHE A 65 4.46 1.42 -6.80
N ALA A 66 4.74 0.18 -6.40
CA ALA A 66 5.21 -0.85 -7.34
C ALA A 66 4.13 -1.27 -8.33
N ASP A 67 2.85 -1.24 -7.96
CA ASP A 67 1.72 -1.53 -8.86
C ASP A 67 1.50 -0.44 -9.92
N ALA A 68 1.74 0.82 -9.57
CA ALA A 68 1.66 1.95 -10.49
C ALA A 68 2.79 1.96 -11.53
N SER A 69 3.90 1.27 -11.27
CA SER A 69 5.04 1.19 -12.17
C SER A 69 4.87 0.06 -13.19
N MET A 70 5.10 0.37 -14.47
CA MET A 70 5.15 -0.64 -15.54
C MET A 70 6.43 -1.49 -15.51
N TYR A 71 7.40 -1.12 -14.66
CA TYR A 71 8.71 -1.77 -14.54
C TYR A 71 8.82 -2.61 -13.27
N SER A 72 7.73 -2.80 -12.54
CA SER A 72 7.68 -3.67 -11.38
C SER A 72 6.38 -4.44 -11.32
N ARG A 73 6.42 -5.63 -10.71
CA ARG A 73 5.25 -6.44 -10.35
C ARG A 73 5.48 -7.18 -9.04
N TRP A 74 4.46 -7.22 -8.19
CA TRP A 74 4.48 -8.06 -6.98
C TRP A 74 4.41 -9.53 -7.34
N CYS A 75 5.10 -10.35 -6.56
CA CYS A 75 4.91 -11.78 -6.58
C CYS A 75 3.49 -12.13 -6.07
N PRO A 76 2.70 -12.96 -6.78
CA PRO A 76 1.38 -13.39 -6.33
C PRO A 76 1.43 -14.49 -5.24
N GLY A 77 2.62 -15.00 -4.92
CA GLY A 77 2.80 -16.05 -3.93
C GLY A 77 2.30 -15.62 -2.55
N LYS A 78 1.49 -16.48 -1.91
CA LYS A 78 0.89 -16.19 -0.59
C LYS A 78 1.99 -15.91 0.45
N GLY A 79 1.94 -14.73 1.05
CA GLY A 79 2.91 -14.30 2.07
C GLY A 79 4.29 -13.89 1.52
N CYS A 80 4.49 -13.91 0.20
CA CYS A 80 5.73 -13.42 -0.41
C CYS A 80 5.66 -11.90 -0.62
N ASN A 81 6.73 -11.21 -0.25
CA ASN A 81 6.85 -9.75 -0.39
C ASN A 81 7.92 -9.37 -1.42
N ARG A 82 8.26 -10.26 -2.34
CA ARG A 82 9.19 -9.96 -3.44
C ARG A 82 8.50 -9.21 -4.57
N VAL A 83 9.27 -8.35 -5.22
CA VAL A 83 8.89 -7.59 -6.40
C VAL A 83 9.83 -7.97 -7.53
N ALA A 84 9.27 -8.37 -8.67
CA ALA A 84 10.02 -8.48 -9.90
C ALA A 84 10.27 -7.09 -10.46
N VAL A 85 11.49 -6.82 -10.92
CA VAL A 85 11.87 -5.54 -11.54
C VAL A 85 12.34 -5.82 -12.97
N GLY A 86 11.76 -5.10 -13.93
CA GLY A 86 12.05 -5.21 -15.34
C GLY A 86 12.91 -4.06 -15.85
N ASN A 87 13.58 -4.27 -16.98
CA ASN A 87 14.34 -3.21 -17.64
C ASN A 87 13.36 -2.28 -18.41
N PRO A 88 13.47 -0.94 -18.25
CA PRO A 88 12.60 0.01 -18.94
C PRO A 88 12.65 -0.05 -20.47
N HIS A 89 13.68 -0.66 -21.04
CA HIS A 89 13.84 -0.80 -22.49
C HIS A 89 13.19 -2.08 -23.07
N HIS A 90 12.70 -2.98 -22.23
CA HIS A 90 12.11 -4.26 -22.66
C HIS A 90 10.68 -4.40 -22.11
N SER A 91 9.71 -3.83 -22.82
CA SER A 91 8.27 -3.91 -22.53
C SER A 91 7.62 -5.20 -23.07
N VAL A 92 8.32 -6.32 -23.00
CA VAL A 92 7.81 -7.61 -23.45
C VAL A 92 7.21 -8.39 -22.28
N SER A 93 6.08 -9.07 -22.51
CA SER A 93 5.53 -10.03 -21.57
C SER A 93 6.45 -11.24 -21.49
N PHE A 94 7.02 -11.50 -20.32
CA PHE A 94 7.80 -12.71 -20.04
C PHE A 94 7.38 -13.32 -18.70
N LYS A 95 7.67 -14.61 -18.56
CA LYS A 95 7.41 -15.35 -17.32
C LYS A 95 8.52 -15.07 -16.30
N VAL A 96 8.12 -14.75 -15.08
CA VAL A 96 8.99 -14.61 -13.91
C VAL A 96 8.80 -15.82 -13.03
N VAL A 97 9.88 -16.32 -12.43
CA VAL A 97 9.84 -17.33 -11.37
C VAL A 97 10.42 -16.72 -10.10
N CYS A 98 9.65 -16.73 -9.02
CA CYS A 98 10.09 -16.19 -7.75
C CYS A 98 11.03 -17.19 -7.04
N GLY A 99 12.30 -16.82 -6.84
CA GLY A 99 13.26 -17.68 -6.13
C GLY A 99 13.08 -17.77 -4.60
N GLU A 100 11.91 -17.46 -4.06
CA GLU A 100 11.59 -17.59 -2.62
C GLU A 100 10.40 -18.50 -2.36
N CYS A 101 9.37 -18.40 -3.19
CA CYS A 101 8.12 -19.14 -3.04
C CYS A 101 7.76 -19.97 -4.27
N ASP A 102 8.67 -20.03 -5.25
CA ASP A 102 8.57 -20.76 -6.53
C ASP A 102 7.34 -20.41 -7.39
N SER A 103 6.58 -19.36 -7.01
CA SER A 103 5.45 -18.88 -7.78
C SER A 103 5.92 -18.34 -9.12
N SER A 104 5.19 -18.66 -10.17
CA SER A 104 5.50 -18.27 -11.53
C SER A 104 4.41 -17.37 -12.09
N PHE A 105 4.75 -16.27 -12.74
CA PHE A 105 3.74 -15.29 -13.17
C PHE A 105 4.22 -14.45 -14.34
N CYS A 106 3.28 -13.87 -15.09
CA CYS A 106 3.55 -12.94 -16.17
C CYS A 106 3.99 -11.58 -15.64
N PHE A 107 5.14 -11.07 -16.09
CA PHE A 107 5.63 -9.75 -15.71
C PHE A 107 4.71 -8.60 -16.12
N LYS A 108 3.83 -8.80 -17.11
CA LYS A 108 2.93 -7.75 -17.60
C LYS A 108 1.61 -7.69 -16.84
N CYS A 109 0.94 -8.83 -16.61
CA CYS A 109 -0.38 -8.86 -15.96
C CYS A 109 -0.36 -9.38 -14.51
N GLY A 110 0.72 -10.05 -14.07
CA GLY A 110 0.82 -10.62 -12.73
C GLY A 110 0.09 -11.96 -12.53
N GLU A 111 -0.54 -12.50 -13.57
CA GLU A 111 -1.24 -13.79 -13.54
C GLU A 111 -0.26 -14.96 -13.74
N GLU A 112 -0.58 -16.14 -13.17
CA GLU A 112 0.22 -17.37 -13.25
C GLU A 112 0.27 -18.01 -14.64
#